data_AF-A0A327X0H0-F1
#
_entry.id   AF-A0A327X0H0-F1
#
_cell.length_a   1.000
_cell.length_b   1.000
_cell.length_c   1.000
_cell.angle_alpha   90.00
_cell.angle_beta   90.00
_cell.angle_gamma   90.00
#
_symmetry.space_group_name_H-M   'P 1'
#
loop_
_entity.id
_entity.type
_entity.pdbx_description
1 polymer ?
#
loop_
_entity_poly.entity_id
_entity_poly.type
_entity_poly.pdbx_seq_one_letter_code
_entity_poly.pdbx_strand_id
1 'polypeptide(L)'
;MDKIYLSKSFLKNPAYAVSALLTAIVLVEAINWLFSFERKIAVVKKFGGFPDYLYLVLRGMIIPELITTIIILALINLVHTWFRIYTVRLSWLGVLRYELLFLPVMAVAFLFFNPITQSIRYLMVEFPDYNFSFYWETYLLGTYSWRAYFLYLIPVLIIGYLSLNMSLLNDFIKSARNWKYQNPAVG
;
A
#
# COMPACT_ATOMS: atom_id res chain seq x y z
N MET A 1 13.18 -24.16 -16.13
CA MET A 1 12.14 -23.11 -16.28
C MET A 1 12.83 -21.79 -16.07
N ASP A 2 13.16 -21.07 -17.15
CA ASP A 2 14.16 -19.99 -17.06
C ASP A 2 13.52 -18.58 -16.99
N LYS A 3 12.23 -18.49 -17.28
CA LYS A 3 11.45 -17.24 -17.30
C LYS A 3 10.08 -17.46 -16.66
N ILE A 4 9.65 -16.50 -15.84
CA ILE A 4 8.28 -16.36 -15.36
C ILE A 4 7.57 -15.35 -16.25
N TYR A 5 6.39 -15.70 -16.76
CA TYR A 5 5.50 -14.75 -17.46
C TYR A 5 4.63 -14.03 -16.45
N LEU A 6 4.69 -12.69 -16.46
CA LEU A 6 3.94 -11.86 -15.53
C LEU A 6 2.50 -11.73 -16.00
N SER A 7 1.54 -12.25 -15.23
CA SER A 7 0.11 -12.12 -15.53
C SER A 7 -0.45 -10.78 -15.12
N LYS A 8 0.27 -10.05 -14.24
CA LYS A 8 -0.19 -8.82 -13.57
C LYS A 8 -1.52 -9.02 -12.82
N SER A 9 -1.89 -10.26 -12.46
CA SER A 9 -3.22 -10.54 -11.91
C SER A 9 -3.49 -9.84 -10.58
N PHE A 10 -2.44 -9.60 -9.79
CA PHE A 10 -2.54 -8.89 -8.52
C PHE A 10 -2.74 -7.38 -8.69
N LEU A 11 -2.17 -6.79 -9.75
CA LEU A 11 -2.39 -5.38 -10.13
C LEU A 11 -3.80 -5.15 -10.69
N LYS A 12 -4.42 -6.19 -11.26
CA LYS A 12 -5.79 -6.14 -11.78
C LYS A 12 -6.86 -6.32 -10.70
N ASN A 13 -6.52 -6.91 -9.55
CA ASN A 13 -7.46 -7.15 -8.46
C ASN A 13 -6.94 -6.53 -7.15
N PRO A 14 -7.21 -5.22 -6.92
CA PRO A 14 -6.71 -4.50 -5.75
C PRO A 14 -7.23 -5.06 -4.43
N ALA A 15 -8.26 -5.91 -4.46
CA ALA A 15 -8.86 -6.50 -3.26
C ALA A 15 -7.84 -7.23 -2.37
N TYR A 16 -6.84 -7.91 -2.95
CA TYR A 16 -5.84 -8.62 -2.15
C TYR A 16 -4.86 -7.68 -1.44
N ALA A 17 -4.43 -6.63 -2.13
CA ALA A 17 -3.57 -5.60 -1.53
C ALA A 17 -4.34 -4.81 -0.45
N VAL A 18 -5.62 -4.52 -0.72
CA VAL A 18 -6.55 -3.93 0.25
C VAL A 18 -6.73 -4.86 1.47
N SER A 19 -6.94 -6.17 1.29
CA SER A 19 -7.08 -7.10 2.42
C SER A 19 -5.80 -7.24 3.24
N ALA A 20 -4.63 -7.19 2.58
CA ALA A 20 -3.34 -7.20 3.27
C ALA A 20 -3.13 -5.93 4.09
N LEU A 21 -3.46 -4.76 3.51
CA LEU A 21 -3.42 -3.48 4.21
C LEU A 21 -4.36 -3.47 5.42
N LEU A 22 -5.62 -3.88 5.24
CA LEU A 22 -6.60 -3.94 6.32
C LEU A 22 -6.13 -4.87 7.45
N THR A 23 -5.59 -6.03 7.11
CA THR A 23 -5.00 -6.95 8.10
C THR A 23 -3.85 -6.27 8.86
N ALA A 24 -2.94 -5.59 8.16
CA ALA A 24 -1.83 -4.88 8.78
C ALA A 24 -2.32 -3.75 9.70
N ILE A 25 -3.30 -2.96 9.27
CA ILE A 25 -3.91 -1.90 10.08
C ILE A 25 -4.54 -2.47 11.34
N VAL A 26 -5.33 -3.55 11.21
CA VAL A 26 -5.96 -4.22 12.36
C VAL A 26 -4.91 -4.73 13.35
N LEU A 27 -3.83 -5.34 12.87
CA LEU A 27 -2.75 -5.82 13.73
C LEU A 27 -2.02 -4.68 14.44
N VAL A 28 -1.66 -3.63 13.72
CA VAL A 28 -1.01 -2.44 14.29
C VAL A 28 -1.92 -1.79 15.32
N GLU A 29 -3.22 -1.67 15.03
CA GLU A 29 -4.18 -1.09 15.94
C GLU A 29 -4.39 -1.98 17.17
N ALA A 30 -4.46 -3.30 17.03
CA ALA A 30 -4.53 -4.23 18.15
C ALA A 30 -3.30 -4.14 19.06
N ILE A 31 -2.11 -4.03 18.47
CA ILE A 31 -0.85 -3.81 19.21
C ILE A 31 -0.90 -2.45 19.93
N ASN A 32 -1.35 -1.39 19.26
CA ASN A 32 -1.50 -0.07 19.88
C ASN A 32 -2.49 -0.10 21.05
N TRP A 33 -3.59 -0.85 20.95
CA TRP A 33 -4.52 -1.07 22.05
C TRP A 33 -3.88 -1.81 23.21
N LEU A 34 -2.99 -2.76 22.94
CA LEU A 34 -2.27 -3.51 23.97
C LEU A 34 -1.28 -2.64 24.74
N PHE A 35 -0.52 -1.78 24.05
CA PHE A 35 0.51 -0.94 24.68
C PHE A 35 0.01 0.42 25.17
N SER A 36 -1.10 0.93 24.64
CA SER A 36 -1.64 2.26 24.94
C SER A 36 -3.09 2.22 25.39
N PHE A 37 -3.49 1.17 26.10
CA PHE A 37 -4.87 0.91 26.50
C PHE A 37 -5.52 2.10 27.23
N GLU A 38 -4.85 2.64 28.24
CA GLU A 38 -5.39 3.76 29.04
C GLU A 38 -5.63 5.01 28.20
N ARG A 39 -4.69 5.33 27.30
CA ARG A 39 -4.80 6.47 26.38
C ARG A 39 -5.92 6.26 25.38
N LYS A 40 -6.07 5.04 24.84
CA LYS A 40 -7.14 4.69 23.90
C LYS A 40 -8.51 4.77 24.56
N ILE A 41 -8.67 4.22 25.77
CA ILE A 41 -9.90 4.34 26.58
C ILE A 41 -10.25 5.81 26.85
N ALA A 42 -9.27 6.65 27.17
CA ALA A 42 -9.51 8.08 27.38
C ALA A 42 -10.03 8.77 26.10
N VAL A 43 -9.48 8.42 24.93
CA VAL A 43 -9.98 8.88 23.63
C VAL A 43 -11.40 8.37 23.36
N VAL A 44 -11.66 7.07 23.56
CA VAL A 44 -13.00 6.49 23.39
C VAL A 44 -14.04 7.20 24.25
N LYS A 45 -13.73 7.44 25.52
CA LYS A 45 -14.64 8.17 26.43
C LYS A 45 -14.85 9.62 26.01
N LYS A 46 -13.81 10.28 25.51
CA LYS A 46 -13.89 11.67 25.04
C LYS A 46 -14.82 11.83 23.83
N PHE A 47 -14.87 10.83 22.95
CA PHE A 47 -15.61 10.91 21.68
C PHE A 47 -17.01 10.30 21.71
N GLY A 48 -17.53 9.90 22.88
CA GLY A 48 -18.91 9.41 23.01
C GLY A 48 -19.07 7.90 23.05
N GLY A 49 -17.97 7.14 22.91
CA GLY A 49 -17.96 5.69 23.03
C GLY A 49 -17.21 5.01 21.90
N PHE A 50 -17.28 3.67 21.89
CA PHE A 50 -16.58 2.83 20.92
C PHE A 50 -17.04 3.03 19.47
N PRO A 51 -18.35 3.22 19.17
CA PRO A 51 -18.81 3.46 17.79
C PRO A 51 -18.21 4.73 17.18
N ASP A 52 -18.18 5.83 17.93
CA ASP A 52 -17.63 7.11 17.47
C ASP A 52 -16.11 7.02 17.28
N TYR A 53 -15.43 6.30 18.17
CA TYR A 53 -14.01 5.99 18.00
C TYR A 53 -13.76 5.19 16.70
N LEU A 54 -14.54 4.16 16.45
CA LEU A 54 -14.41 3.34 15.24
C LEU A 54 -14.66 4.18 13.98
N TYR A 55 -15.67 5.06 14.03
CA TYR A 55 -15.94 6.02 12.95
C TYR A 55 -14.74 6.92 12.69
N LEU A 56 -14.10 7.48 13.73
CA LEU A 56 -12.90 8.31 13.60
C LEU A 56 -11.72 7.53 13.01
N VAL A 57 -11.49 6.29 13.45
CA VAL A 57 -10.40 5.44 12.92
C VAL A 57 -10.64 5.11 11.44
N LEU A 58 -11.85 4.71 11.08
CA LEU A 58 -12.20 4.44 9.68
C LEU A 58 -11.95 5.66 8.81
N ARG A 59 -12.45 6.81 9.27
CA ARG A 59 -12.49 8.05 8.50
C ARG A 59 -11.12 8.72 8.39
N GLY A 60 -10.33 8.72 9.46
CA GLY A 60 -9.04 9.39 9.54
C GLY A 60 -7.82 8.53 9.17
N MET A 61 -7.94 7.20 9.24
CA MET A 61 -6.81 6.27 9.11
C MET A 61 -7.00 5.13 8.11
N ILE A 62 -8.20 4.58 7.92
CA ILE A 62 -8.37 3.47 6.98
C ILE A 62 -8.55 4.01 5.56
N ILE A 63 -9.46 4.96 5.37
CA ILE A 63 -9.83 5.44 4.04
C ILE A 63 -8.67 6.18 3.33
N PRO A 64 -7.94 7.11 3.96
CA PRO A 64 -6.83 7.78 3.28
C PRO A 64 -5.68 6.81 2.92
N GLU A 65 -5.42 5.82 3.76
CA GLU A 65 -4.40 4.79 3.57
C GLU A 65 -4.77 3.80 2.45
N LEU A 66 -6.06 3.50 2.28
CA LEU A 66 -6.55 2.74 1.12
C LEU A 66 -6.26 3.48 -0.18
N ILE A 67 -6.49 4.79 -0.22
CA ILE A 67 -6.21 5.61 -1.40
C ILE A 67 -4.70 5.60 -1.71
N THR A 68 -3.87 5.75 -0.68
CA THR A 68 -2.41 5.64 -0.81
C THR A 68 -2.01 4.33 -1.46
N THR A 69 -2.58 3.22 -0.98
CA THR A 69 -2.32 1.87 -1.49
C THR A 69 -2.72 1.74 -2.96
N ILE A 70 -3.91 2.23 -3.33
CA ILE A 70 -4.39 2.20 -4.71
C ILE A 70 -3.45 2.99 -5.63
N ILE A 71 -3.00 4.17 -5.20
CA ILE A 71 -2.07 5.00 -5.99
C ILE A 71 -0.73 4.29 -6.19
N ILE A 72 -0.17 3.67 -5.14
CA ILE A 72 1.08 2.89 -5.25
C ILE A 72 0.93 1.75 -6.26
N LEU A 73 -0.16 0.98 -6.18
CA LEU A 73 -0.42 -0.11 -7.13
C LEU A 73 -0.60 0.41 -8.56
N ALA A 74 -1.27 1.55 -8.73
CA ALA A 74 -1.43 2.20 -10.03
C ALA A 74 -0.08 2.63 -10.62
N LEU A 75 0.81 3.22 -9.80
CA LEU A 75 2.16 3.60 -10.21
C LEU A 75 3.01 2.37 -10.59
N ILE A 76 2.94 1.29 -9.82
CA ILE A 76 3.61 0.02 -10.15
C ILE A 76 3.08 -0.54 -11.48
N ASN A 77 1.76 -0.50 -11.70
CA ASN A 77 1.18 -0.96 -12.95
C ASN A 77 1.56 -0.06 -14.15
N LEU A 78 1.69 1.24 -13.92
CA LEU A 78 2.16 2.19 -14.93
C LEU A 78 3.57 1.83 -15.39
N VAL A 79 4.49 1.57 -14.47
CA VAL A 79 5.86 1.12 -14.79
C VAL A 79 5.86 -0.17 -15.59
N HIS A 80 5.09 -1.17 -15.15
CA HIS A 80 4.94 -2.43 -15.88
C HIS A 80 4.42 -2.26 -17.31
N THR A 81 3.59 -1.25 -17.54
CA THR A 81 2.97 -0.98 -18.83
C THR A 81 3.89 -0.15 -19.71
N TRP A 82 4.53 0.87 -19.16
CA TRP A 82 5.45 1.75 -19.87
C TRP A 82 6.71 0.99 -20.31
N PHE A 83 7.35 0.25 -19.41
CA PHE A 83 8.54 -0.53 -19.71
C PHE A 83 8.24 -1.88 -20.36
N ARG A 84 6.97 -2.18 -20.65
CA ARG A 84 6.54 -3.42 -21.32
C ARG A 84 7.13 -4.68 -20.66
N ILE A 85 7.06 -4.72 -19.33
CA ILE A 85 7.63 -5.81 -18.53
C ILE A 85 6.63 -6.97 -18.54
N TYR A 86 6.93 -7.99 -19.33
CA TYR A 86 6.09 -9.19 -19.46
C TYR A 86 6.73 -10.46 -18.91
N THR A 87 8.05 -10.46 -18.70
CA THR A 87 8.79 -11.64 -18.23
C THR A 87 9.88 -11.27 -17.25
N VAL A 88 10.07 -12.10 -16.23
CA VAL A 88 11.20 -12.01 -15.29
C VAL A 88 12.05 -13.27 -15.43
N ARG A 89 13.38 -13.13 -15.50
CA ARG A 89 14.28 -14.28 -15.51
C ARG A 89 14.34 -14.89 -14.11
N LEU A 90 14.15 -16.21 -14.01
CA LEU A 90 14.20 -16.96 -12.74
C LEU A 90 15.65 -17.16 -12.28
N SER A 91 16.32 -16.05 -12.01
CA SER A 91 17.69 -16.01 -11.49
C SER A 91 17.74 -14.94 -10.41
N TRP A 92 18.57 -15.12 -9.38
CA TRP A 92 18.72 -14.14 -8.30
C TRP A 92 18.95 -12.72 -8.85
N LEU A 93 19.85 -12.59 -9.82
CA LEU A 93 20.16 -11.32 -10.48
C LEU A 93 18.98 -10.77 -11.30
N GLY A 94 18.20 -11.65 -11.91
CA GLY A 94 17.02 -11.27 -12.70
C GLY A 94 15.90 -10.72 -11.82
N VAL A 95 15.65 -11.34 -10.67
CA VAL A 95 14.69 -10.86 -9.66
C VAL A 95 15.19 -9.55 -9.06
N LEU A 96 16.46 -9.46 -8.66
CA LEU A 96 17.02 -8.22 -8.11
C LEU A 96 16.92 -7.03 -9.07
N ARG A 97 17.25 -7.23 -10.35
CA ARG A 97 17.11 -6.18 -11.37
C ARG A 97 15.65 -5.75 -11.56
N TYR A 98 14.73 -6.70 -11.51
CA TYR A 98 13.30 -6.41 -11.56
C TYR A 98 12.88 -5.57 -10.35
N GLU A 99 13.27 -5.93 -9.12
CA GLU A 99 12.93 -5.17 -7.91
C GLU A 99 13.54 -3.76 -7.87
N LEU A 100 14.80 -3.63 -8.30
CA LEU A 100 15.49 -2.34 -8.37
C LEU A 100 14.87 -1.39 -9.39
N LEU A 101 14.22 -1.90 -10.44
CA LEU A 101 13.54 -1.06 -11.43
C LEU A 101 12.36 -0.29 -10.84
N PHE A 102 11.73 -0.81 -9.78
CA PHE A 102 10.59 -0.14 -9.12
C PHE A 102 11.02 0.80 -7.99
N LEU A 103 12.27 0.73 -7.52
CA LEU A 103 12.77 1.59 -6.44
C LEU A 103 12.60 3.08 -6.73
N PRO A 104 12.94 3.61 -7.93
CA PRO A 104 12.75 5.03 -8.23
C PRO A 104 11.27 5.43 -8.15
N VAL A 105 10.37 4.57 -8.59
CA VAL A 105 8.92 4.83 -8.58
C VAL A 105 8.38 4.84 -7.16
N MET A 106 8.83 3.93 -6.30
CA MET A 106 8.47 3.94 -4.88
C MET A 106 9.03 5.18 -4.17
N ALA A 107 10.25 5.62 -4.51
CA ALA A 107 10.84 6.82 -3.94
C ALA A 107 10.05 8.08 -4.31
N VAL A 108 9.59 8.21 -5.56
CA VAL A 108 8.79 9.38 -5.98
C VAL A 108 7.30 9.27 -5.67
N ALA A 109 6.80 8.08 -5.29
CA ALA A 109 5.37 7.85 -5.04
C ALA A 109 4.78 8.83 -4.02
N PHE A 110 5.56 9.23 -3.01
CA PHE A 110 5.15 10.22 -2.00
C PHE A 110 4.62 11.51 -2.62
N LEU A 111 5.26 12.01 -3.68
CA LEU A 111 4.84 13.24 -4.35
C LEU A 111 3.47 13.11 -5.03
N PHE A 112 3.06 11.89 -5.39
CA PHE A 112 1.79 11.63 -6.05
C PHE A 112 0.67 11.37 -5.06
N PHE A 113 0.88 10.46 -4.10
CA PHE A 113 -0.19 10.12 -3.17
C PHE A 113 -0.37 11.14 -2.06
N ASN A 114 0.69 11.81 -1.58
CA ASN A 114 0.58 12.71 -0.44
C ASN A 114 -0.49 13.81 -0.62
N PRO A 115 -0.51 14.60 -1.72
CA PRO A 115 -1.50 15.65 -1.85
C PRO A 115 -2.92 15.08 -1.92
N ILE A 116 -3.11 13.93 -2.59
CA ILE A 116 -4.42 13.28 -2.73
C ILE A 116 -4.90 12.72 -1.39
N THR A 117 -4.05 11.93 -0.72
CA THR A 117 -4.34 11.30 0.57
C THR A 117 -4.62 12.36 1.64
N GLN A 118 -3.83 13.43 1.70
CA GLN A 118 -4.04 14.50 2.67
C GLN A 118 -5.29 15.32 2.36
N SER A 119 -5.63 15.53 1.08
CA SER A 119 -6.90 16.15 0.69
C SER A 119 -8.10 15.34 1.17
N ILE A 120 -8.07 14.04 0.92
CA ILE A 120 -9.14 13.13 1.37
C ILE A 120 -9.19 13.14 2.90
N ARG A 121 -8.05 13.01 3.58
CA ARG A 121 -7.98 13.07 5.04
C ARG A 121 -8.57 14.37 5.58
N TYR A 122 -8.26 15.52 4.99
CA TYR A 122 -8.81 16.81 5.41
C TYR A 122 -10.34 16.85 5.26
N LEU A 123 -10.86 16.50 4.07
CA LEU A 123 -12.31 16.42 3.83
C LEU A 123 -13.00 15.46 4.82
N MET A 124 -12.27 14.43 5.22
CA MET A 124 -12.68 13.36 6.11
C MET A 124 -12.38 13.58 7.59
N VAL A 125 -11.68 14.62 8.02
CA VAL A 125 -11.44 14.84 9.45
C VAL A 125 -12.08 16.15 9.88
N GLU A 126 -11.92 17.18 9.06
CA GLU A 126 -12.35 18.55 9.37
C GLU A 126 -13.81 18.83 8.99
N PHE A 127 -14.61 17.82 8.65
CA PHE A 127 -16.05 18.06 8.44
C PHE A 127 -16.74 18.30 9.77
N PRO A 128 -17.70 19.26 9.84
CA PRO A 128 -18.15 20.15 8.76
C PRO A 128 -17.35 21.47 8.65
N ASP A 129 -16.45 21.73 9.59
CA ASP A 129 -15.74 23.00 9.77
C ASP A 129 -14.49 23.11 8.89
N TYR A 130 -14.72 23.28 7.59
CA TYR A 130 -13.64 23.44 6.63
C TYR A 130 -12.99 24.84 6.68
N ASN A 131 -11.67 24.87 6.81
CA ASN A 131 -10.84 26.05 6.68
C ASN A 131 -9.73 25.85 5.62
N PHE A 132 -9.77 26.65 4.55
CA PHE A 132 -8.81 26.54 3.45
C PHE A 132 -7.37 26.87 3.87
N SER A 133 -7.16 27.88 4.71
CA SER A 133 -5.83 28.22 5.21
C SER A 133 -5.23 27.07 6.01
N PHE A 134 -6.03 26.45 6.88
CA PHE A 134 -5.63 25.27 7.64
C PHE A 134 -5.30 24.07 6.74
N TYR A 135 -6.12 23.82 5.72
CA TYR A 135 -5.84 22.80 4.71
C TYR A 135 -4.51 23.05 3.98
N TRP A 136 -4.31 24.27 3.50
CA TRP A 136 -3.13 24.63 2.72
C TRP A 136 -1.84 24.52 3.55
N GLU A 137 -1.85 25.06 4.76
CA GLU A 137 -0.68 25.09 5.64
C GLU A 137 -0.39 23.73 6.28
N THR A 138 -1.41 23.03 6.76
CA THR A 138 -1.22 21.80 7.54
C THR A 138 -1.20 20.55 6.67
N TYR A 139 -2.16 20.40 5.75
CA TYR A 139 -2.36 19.16 5.00
C TYR A 139 -1.55 19.11 3.71
N LEU A 140 -1.39 20.24 3.02
CA LEU A 140 -0.54 20.31 1.83
C LEU A 140 0.90 20.67 2.18
N LEU A 141 1.20 21.91 2.57
CA LEU A 141 2.58 22.35 2.76
C LEU A 141 3.27 21.66 3.94
N GLY A 142 2.60 21.55 5.09
CA GLY A 142 3.15 20.96 6.31
C GLY A 142 3.55 19.50 6.16
N THR A 143 2.96 18.77 5.22
CA THR A 143 3.28 17.36 4.97
C THR A 143 4.46 17.17 4.01
N TYR A 144 4.85 18.18 3.23
CA TYR A 144 6.07 18.15 2.40
C TYR A 144 7.33 18.49 3.21
N SER A 145 7.64 17.65 4.19
CA SER A 145 8.90 17.71 4.93
C SER A 145 9.72 16.43 4.74
N TRP A 146 11.05 16.54 4.86
CA TRP A 146 11.93 15.36 4.83
C TRP A 146 11.54 14.31 5.87
N ARG A 147 11.13 14.75 7.06
CA ARG A 147 10.65 13.86 8.12
C ARG A 147 9.43 13.07 7.67
N ALA A 148 8.42 13.75 7.11
CA ALA A 148 7.23 13.08 6.60
C ALA A 148 7.59 12.14 5.44
N TYR A 149 8.39 12.59 4.48
CA TYR A 149 8.87 11.77 3.37
C TYR A 149 9.47 10.44 3.84
N PHE A 150 10.45 10.46 4.76
CA PHE A 150 11.08 9.22 5.22
C PHE A 150 10.15 8.35 6.07
N LEU A 151 9.23 8.96 6.84
CA LEU A 151 8.22 8.23 7.59
C LEU A 151 7.25 7.47 6.66
N TYR A 152 6.88 8.07 5.54
CA TYR A 152 6.02 7.43 4.53
C TYR A 152 6.80 6.54 3.55
N LEU A 153 8.10 6.74 3.36
CA LEU A 153 8.91 5.92 2.46
C LEU A 153 8.92 4.45 2.91
N ILE A 154 9.06 4.19 4.20
CA ILE A 154 9.08 2.83 4.76
C ILE A 154 7.80 2.05 4.41
N PRO A 155 6.58 2.52 4.75
CA PRO A 155 5.36 1.80 4.41
C PRO A 155 5.15 1.70 2.89
N VAL A 156 5.56 2.69 2.11
CA VAL A 156 5.49 2.65 0.64
C VAL A 156 6.35 1.51 0.08
N LEU A 157 7.60 1.39 0.55
CA LEU A 157 8.51 0.32 0.14
C LEU A 157 7.93 -1.05 0.53
N ILE A 158 7.41 -1.18 1.75
CA ILE A 158 6.80 -2.43 2.23
C ILE A 158 5.61 -2.82 1.35
N ILE A 159 4.63 -1.92 1.15
CA ILE A 159 3.43 -2.19 0.35
C ILE A 159 3.81 -2.51 -1.09
N GLY A 160 4.69 -1.70 -1.69
CA GLY A 160 5.11 -1.87 -3.06
C GLY A 160 5.83 -3.20 -3.30
N TYR A 161 6.83 -3.51 -2.47
CA TYR A 161 7.62 -4.74 -2.62
C TYR A 161 6.84 -5.99 -2.26
N LEU A 162 5.98 -5.96 -1.23
CA LEU A 162 5.08 -7.08 -0.95
C LEU A 162 4.16 -7.36 -2.15
N SER A 163 3.61 -6.31 -2.76
CA SER A 163 2.73 -6.44 -3.92
C SER A 163 3.46 -7.04 -5.12
N LEU A 164 4.70 -6.60 -5.39
CA LEU A 164 5.55 -7.15 -6.44
C LEU A 164 5.88 -8.63 -6.21
N ASN A 165 6.33 -8.98 -5.00
CA ASN A 165 6.72 -10.33 -4.63
C ASN A 165 5.54 -11.30 -4.61
N MET A 166 4.39 -10.88 -4.10
CA MET A 166 3.16 -11.68 -4.14
C MET A 166 2.71 -11.95 -5.58
N SER A 167 2.80 -10.94 -6.46
CA SER A 167 2.49 -11.14 -7.88
C SER A 167 3.45 -12.13 -8.53
N LEU A 168 4.76 -11.99 -8.28
CA LEU A 168 5.79 -12.87 -8.83
C LEU A 168 5.61 -14.31 -8.34
N LEU A 169 5.33 -14.50 -7.04
CA LEU A 169 5.09 -15.81 -6.44
C LEU A 169 3.87 -16.50 -7.04
N ASN A 170 2.76 -15.77 -7.21
CA ASN A 170 1.55 -16.32 -7.83
C ASN A 170 1.80 -16.74 -9.29
N ASP A 171 2.53 -15.92 -10.04
CA ASP A 171 2.88 -16.22 -11.43
C ASP A 171 3.84 -17.41 -11.52
N PHE A 172 4.76 -17.54 -10.56
CA PHE A 172 5.62 -18.72 -10.42
C PHE A 172 4.83 -20.00 -10.14
N ILE A 173 3.92 -19.99 -9.15
CA ILE A 173 3.07 -21.14 -8.81
C ILE A 173 2.21 -21.56 -10.00
N LYS A 174 1.57 -20.60 -10.68
CA LYS A 174 0.79 -20.87 -11.90
C LYS A 174 1.64 -21.52 -12.99
N SER A 175 2.83 -20.98 -13.23
CA SER A 175 3.75 -21.51 -14.24
C SER A 175 4.22 -22.93 -13.89
N ALA A 176 4.54 -23.19 -12.62
CA ALA A 176 4.95 -24.52 -12.13
C ALA A 176 3.81 -25.54 -12.24
N ARG A 177 2.59 -25.15 -11.87
CA ARG A 177 1.39 -25.99 -12.02
C ARG A 177 1.15 -26.36 -13.48
N ASN A 178 1.19 -25.39 -14.38
CA ASN A 178 0.99 -25.62 -15.82
C ASN A 178 2.08 -26.53 -16.40
N TRP A 179 3.33 -26.37 -15.99
CA TRP A 179 4.44 -27.24 -16.40
C TRP A 179 4.22 -28.70 -15.97
N LYS A 180 3.76 -28.92 -14.73
CA LYS A 180 3.43 -30.27 -14.23
C LYS A 180 2.29 -30.93 -15.02
N TYR A 181 1.26 -30.17 -15.38
CA TYR A 181 0.16 -30.69 -16.23
C TYR A 181 0.62 -31.04 -17.65
N GLN A 182 1.58 -30.29 -18.19
CA GLN A 182 2.12 -30.54 -19.54
C GLN A 182 3.16 -31.67 -19.58
N ASN A 183 3.78 -32.02 -18.44
CA ASN A 183 4.81 -33.06 -18.33
C ASN A 183 4.50 -34.06 -17.20
N PRO A 184 3.40 -34.83 -17.28
CA PRO A 184 3.00 -35.73 -16.20
C PRO A 184 3.99 -36.89 -15.96
N ALA A 185 4.89 -37.18 -16.91
CA ALA A 185 5.85 -38.30 -16.85
C ALA A 185 7.14 -38.00 -16.06
N VAL A 186 7.30 -36.80 -15.50
CA VAL A 186 8.52 -36.36 -14.77
C VAL A 186 8.23 -36.09 -13.28
N GLY A 187 7.06 -36.50 -12.78
CA GLY A 187 6.56 -36.22 -11.43
C GLY A 187 6.57 -37.41 -10.50
#